data_AF-A0A7V5E7R6-F1
#
_entry.id   AF-A0A7V5E7R6-F1
#
_cell.length_a   1.000
_cell.length_b   1.000
_cell.length_c   1.000
_cell.angle_alpha   90.00
_cell.angle_beta   90.00
_cell.angle_gamma   90.00
#
_symmetry.space_group_name_H-M   'P 1'
#
loop_
_entity.id
_entity.type
_entity.pdbx_description
1 polymer ?
#
loop_
_entity_poly.entity_id
_entity_poly.type
_entity_poly.pdbx_seq_one_letter_code
_entity_poly.pdbx_strand_id
1 'polypeptide(L)'
;MKALRLVILLFFFFAFPLVAEGGIANSKHNLSVSGPGTVKAVTETELCIFCHIPHNTRPAVPLWNHEVTQAAYQMYTSDYLTRAGYATPADVGQRSRLCLSCHDGTVAVGSVYMVRGVTQTVPLPMIGVDATGKLPSTLAGYLGLDLRDDHPVSIKYDVGVTIPFGGGVRTIELNATAPAINPKPYRGVKLYGTAIGTIKGYVECTSCHDPHDDTNGKFLVISNAYAALCTTCHSKDGWIGSIHQISTKPINNPVGETQPIGYASVAEAGCMACHKSHSGQGIPYLLRKVEENTCYYGNSTSCHGTLGAKNISSVFSRAKTHPVALSGRHSNLDVLYATDLGATNRHAECYDCHNPHQAKDLPKRVPAAAWYPSSVGATSNRISNSGALTGATGVQPTTSPLWAARTSYTTLNSADYEYQICYK
;
A
#
# COMPACT_ATOMS: atom_id res chain seq x y z
N MET A 1 -9.32 -39.95 -68.13
CA MET A 1 -8.74 -40.53 -66.89
C MET A 1 -8.10 -39.43 -66.07
N LYS A 2 -8.81 -38.87 -65.09
CA LYS A 2 -8.25 -37.97 -64.07
C LYS A 2 -8.81 -38.43 -62.72
N ALA A 3 -7.95 -39.01 -61.89
CA ALA A 3 -8.33 -39.54 -60.59
C ALA A 3 -8.49 -38.39 -59.59
N LEU A 4 -9.69 -38.21 -59.05
CA LEU A 4 -9.98 -37.28 -57.96
C LEU A 4 -9.54 -37.94 -56.65
N ARG A 5 -8.41 -37.48 -56.09
CA ARG A 5 -7.93 -37.91 -54.76
C ARG A 5 -8.69 -37.14 -53.69
N LEU A 6 -9.57 -37.84 -52.97
CA LEU A 6 -10.25 -37.34 -51.78
C LEU A 6 -9.25 -37.32 -50.61
N VAL A 7 -8.80 -36.13 -50.21
CA VAL A 7 -7.97 -35.95 -49.01
C VAL A 7 -8.92 -35.80 -47.82
N ILE A 8 -9.01 -36.84 -46.98
CA ILE A 8 -9.73 -36.80 -45.71
C ILE A 8 -8.83 -36.08 -44.70
N LEU A 9 -9.13 -34.81 -44.42
CA LEU A 9 -8.52 -34.05 -43.33
C LEU A 9 -9.15 -34.49 -42.00
N LEU A 10 -8.46 -35.38 -41.29
CA LEU A 10 -8.75 -35.74 -39.90
C LEU A 10 -8.46 -34.55 -38.99
N PHE A 11 -9.50 -33.80 -38.63
CA PHE A 11 -9.44 -32.80 -37.56
C PHE A 11 -9.33 -33.52 -36.21
N PHE A 12 -8.11 -33.60 -35.65
CA PHE A 12 -7.89 -33.95 -34.26
C PHE A 12 -8.41 -32.80 -33.38
N PHE A 13 -9.59 -32.96 -32.79
CA PHE A 13 -10.03 -32.14 -31.65
C PHE A 13 -9.13 -32.48 -30.45
N PHE A 14 -8.06 -31.70 -30.25
CA PHE A 14 -7.42 -31.62 -28.95
C PHE A 14 -8.39 -30.93 -28.00
N ALA A 15 -9.10 -31.73 -27.19
CA ALA A 15 -9.77 -31.23 -26.00
C ALA A 15 -8.68 -30.76 -25.03
N PHE A 16 -8.30 -29.49 -25.13
CA PHE A 16 -7.59 -28.83 -24.04
C PHE A 16 -8.53 -28.86 -22.84
N PRO A 17 -8.13 -29.44 -21.69
CA PRO A 17 -8.91 -29.24 -20.48
C PRO A 17 -8.94 -27.74 -20.22
N LEU A 18 -10.15 -27.16 -20.26
CA LEU A 18 -10.40 -25.86 -19.69
C LEU A 18 -10.09 -26.01 -18.19
N VAL A 19 -8.87 -25.67 -17.76
CA VAL A 19 -8.59 -25.47 -16.34
C VAL A 19 -9.15 -24.10 -15.99
N ALA A 20 -10.47 -24.05 -15.85
CA ALA A 20 -11.18 -22.92 -15.29
C ALA A 20 -11.54 -23.26 -13.84
N GLU A 21 -11.28 -22.29 -12.96
CA GLU A 21 -11.65 -22.19 -11.54
C GLU A 21 -10.52 -22.51 -10.53
N GLY A 22 -9.56 -21.58 -10.46
CA GLY A 22 -8.84 -21.26 -9.23
C GLY A 22 -9.77 -20.62 -8.20
N GLY A 23 -10.79 -21.36 -7.77
CA GLY A 23 -11.67 -20.95 -6.66
C GLY A 23 -11.05 -21.24 -5.29
N ILE A 24 -11.81 -21.00 -4.23
CA ILE A 24 -11.40 -21.21 -2.82
C ILE A 24 -10.74 -22.57 -2.59
N ALA A 25 -11.18 -23.64 -3.27
CA ALA A 25 -10.69 -25.02 -3.11
C ALA A 25 -9.16 -25.17 -3.21
N ASN A 26 -8.51 -24.41 -4.08
CA ASN A 26 -7.05 -24.50 -4.29
C ASN A 26 -6.26 -23.42 -3.54
N SER A 27 -6.93 -22.65 -2.69
CA SER A 27 -6.34 -21.55 -1.93
C SER A 27 -6.02 -21.95 -0.48
N LYS A 28 -5.29 -21.09 0.23
CA LYS A 28 -5.09 -21.24 1.69
C LYS A 28 -6.37 -21.12 2.52
N HIS A 29 -7.45 -20.58 1.96
CA HIS A 29 -8.74 -20.46 2.65
C HIS A 29 -9.66 -21.68 2.39
N ASN A 30 -9.20 -22.69 1.66
CA ASN A 30 -9.75 -24.03 1.85
C ASN A 30 -9.29 -24.54 3.22
N LEU A 31 -10.10 -24.29 4.25
CA LEU A 31 -9.84 -24.70 5.62
C LEU A 31 -10.31 -26.14 5.92
N SER A 32 -10.88 -26.84 4.94
CA SER A 32 -11.20 -28.27 5.07
C SER A 32 -9.91 -29.12 5.13
N VAL A 33 -10.05 -30.41 5.44
CA VAL A 33 -8.94 -31.38 5.43
C VAL A 33 -8.16 -31.42 4.11
N SER A 34 -8.84 -31.13 3.00
CA SER A 34 -8.29 -31.12 1.64
C SER A 34 -7.46 -29.88 1.32
N GLY A 35 -7.48 -28.88 2.20
CA GLY A 35 -6.81 -27.61 2.01
C GLY A 35 -5.29 -27.72 1.81
N PRO A 36 -4.70 -26.91 0.90
CA PRO A 36 -3.26 -26.81 0.73
C PRO A 36 -2.58 -25.95 1.80
N GLY A 37 -3.35 -25.23 2.63
CA GLY A 37 -2.84 -24.38 3.71
C GLY A 37 -2.31 -25.18 4.91
N THR A 38 -1.46 -24.52 5.71
CA THR A 38 -0.96 -25.07 6.98
C THR A 38 -2.01 -25.00 8.10
N VAL A 39 -2.94 -24.06 7.99
CA VAL A 39 -4.11 -23.94 8.88
C VAL A 39 -5.30 -24.60 8.21
N LYS A 40 -5.82 -25.66 8.81
CA LYS A 40 -6.98 -26.41 8.30
C LYS A 40 -7.58 -27.33 9.35
N ALA A 41 -8.80 -27.79 9.13
CA ALA A 41 -9.49 -28.72 10.00
C ALA A 41 -8.84 -30.10 10.02
N VAL A 42 -9.01 -30.80 11.15
CA VAL A 42 -8.52 -32.17 11.34
C VAL A 42 -9.40 -33.18 10.59
N THR A 43 -10.72 -32.98 10.60
CA THR A 43 -11.70 -33.94 10.04
C THR A 43 -12.72 -33.34 9.09
N GLU A 44 -12.96 -32.02 9.14
CA GLU A 44 -14.03 -31.38 8.37
C GLU A 44 -13.69 -31.30 6.88
N THR A 45 -14.64 -31.72 6.03
CA THR A 45 -14.50 -31.83 4.58
C THR A 45 -15.21 -30.73 3.80
N GLU A 46 -16.21 -30.06 4.39
CA GLU A 46 -16.97 -29.03 3.71
C GLU A 46 -16.16 -27.72 3.59
N LEU A 47 -16.11 -27.17 2.38
CA LEU A 47 -15.29 -26.00 2.05
C LEU A 47 -15.84 -24.70 2.67
N CYS A 48 -17.12 -24.44 2.46
CA CYS A 48 -17.70 -23.12 2.68
C CYS A 48 -18.11 -22.87 4.13
N ILE A 49 -18.15 -23.91 4.98
CA ILE A 49 -18.76 -23.81 6.31
C ILE A 49 -17.98 -22.93 7.28
N PHE A 50 -16.70 -22.69 7.01
CA PHE A 50 -15.90 -21.76 7.81
C PHE A 50 -16.32 -20.30 7.62
N CYS A 51 -17.12 -20.01 6.59
CA CYS A 51 -17.60 -18.66 6.28
C CYS A 51 -19.13 -18.59 6.22
N HIS A 52 -19.78 -19.61 5.66
CA HIS A 52 -21.20 -19.58 5.31
C HIS A 52 -22.00 -20.71 5.93
N ILE A 53 -23.22 -20.37 6.37
CA ILE A 53 -24.14 -21.36 6.93
C ILE A 53 -24.73 -22.14 5.75
N PRO A 54 -24.55 -23.48 5.68
CA PRO A 54 -25.27 -24.29 4.71
C PRO A 54 -26.77 -24.21 5.01
N HIS A 55 -27.56 -23.77 4.03
CA HIS A 55 -29.01 -23.78 4.12
C HIS A 55 -29.63 -24.36 2.85
N ASN A 56 -30.79 -25.00 3.00
CA ASN A 56 -31.47 -25.72 1.91
C ASN A 56 -32.33 -24.82 0.99
N THR A 57 -32.20 -23.50 1.10
CA THR A 57 -32.96 -22.53 0.29
C THR A 57 -32.03 -21.71 -0.60
N ARG A 58 -32.57 -21.01 -1.62
CA ARG A 58 -31.84 -20.09 -2.52
C ARG A 58 -31.93 -18.63 -2.00
N PRO A 59 -31.31 -18.22 -0.89
CA PRO A 59 -31.24 -16.81 -0.53
C PRO A 59 -30.24 -16.10 -1.45
N ALA A 60 -30.55 -14.84 -1.74
CA ALA A 60 -29.69 -13.97 -2.53
C ALA A 60 -28.42 -13.53 -1.76
N VAL A 61 -28.36 -13.75 -0.44
CA VAL A 61 -27.24 -13.36 0.45
C VAL A 61 -26.99 -14.48 1.47
N PRO A 62 -25.82 -15.15 1.46
CA PRO A 62 -25.47 -16.18 2.43
C PRO A 62 -25.31 -15.61 3.86
N LEU A 63 -25.70 -16.38 4.87
CA LEU A 63 -25.43 -16.03 6.28
C LEU A 63 -23.99 -16.37 6.67
N TRP A 64 -23.44 -15.63 7.63
CA TRP A 64 -22.09 -15.85 8.16
C TRP A 64 -22.08 -16.94 9.24
N ASN A 65 -21.15 -17.90 9.14
CA ASN A 65 -21.11 -19.09 10.00
C ASN A 65 -19.95 -19.10 10.99
N HIS A 66 -19.26 -17.99 11.19
CA HIS A 66 -18.12 -17.93 12.12
C HIS A 66 -18.38 -16.91 13.21
N GLU A 67 -17.88 -17.17 14.41
CA GLU A 67 -17.96 -16.23 15.52
C GLU A 67 -17.34 -14.89 15.12
N VAL A 68 -18.07 -13.80 15.39
CA VAL A 68 -17.61 -12.45 15.03
C VAL A 68 -16.93 -11.81 16.23
N THR A 69 -15.69 -11.36 16.03
CA THR A 69 -14.90 -10.67 17.05
C THR A 69 -15.60 -9.42 17.60
N GLN A 70 -15.60 -9.29 18.93
CA GLN A 70 -16.08 -8.11 19.64
C GLN A 70 -14.94 -7.20 20.10
N ALA A 71 -13.70 -7.47 19.66
CA ALA A 71 -12.55 -6.67 20.04
C ALA A 71 -12.62 -5.25 19.47
N ALA A 72 -12.04 -4.32 20.21
CA ALA A 72 -11.77 -2.96 19.75
C ALA A 72 -10.38 -2.89 19.10
N TYR A 73 -10.26 -2.10 18.03
CA TYR A 73 -9.02 -1.94 17.29
C TYR A 73 -8.36 -0.59 17.56
N GLN A 74 -7.03 -0.57 17.51
CA GLN A 74 -6.29 0.69 17.39
C GLN A 74 -6.37 1.13 15.93
N MET A 75 -7.23 2.13 15.67
CA MET A 75 -7.44 2.64 14.32
C MET A 75 -6.29 3.51 13.86
N TYR A 76 -5.99 3.43 12.56
CA TYR A 76 -5.01 4.28 11.90
C TYR A 76 -5.39 5.76 12.00
N THR A 77 -4.36 6.60 12.05
CA THR A 77 -4.46 8.04 11.88
C THR A 77 -3.12 8.58 11.37
N SER A 78 -3.11 9.81 10.87
CA SER A 78 -1.89 10.53 10.55
C SER A 78 -2.11 12.03 10.67
N ASP A 79 -1.02 12.78 10.79
CA ASP A 79 -1.04 14.24 10.69
C ASP A 79 -1.68 14.70 9.39
N TYR A 80 -1.43 13.99 8.29
CA TYR A 80 -2.01 14.30 6.99
C TYR A 80 -3.54 14.17 7.01
N LEU A 81 -4.08 13.06 7.52
CA LEU A 81 -5.53 12.86 7.63
C LEU A 81 -6.17 13.88 8.57
N THR A 82 -5.54 14.10 9.73
CA THR A 82 -6.04 15.04 10.75
C THR A 82 -6.11 16.46 10.21
N ARG A 83 -5.03 16.94 9.58
CA ARG A 83 -4.94 18.31 9.04
C ARG A 83 -5.80 18.50 7.79
N ALA A 84 -6.08 17.42 7.05
CA ALA A 84 -7.07 17.44 5.96
C ALA A 84 -8.52 17.48 6.45
N GLY A 85 -8.78 17.35 7.76
CA GLY A 85 -10.13 17.19 8.29
C GLY A 85 -10.78 15.89 7.84
N TYR A 86 -9.98 14.87 7.53
CA TYR A 86 -10.48 13.58 7.08
C TYR A 86 -11.04 12.79 8.26
N ALA A 87 -12.32 12.43 8.19
CA ALA A 87 -12.95 11.63 9.25
C ALA A 87 -12.39 10.20 9.25
N THR A 88 -11.64 9.87 10.30
CA THR A 88 -11.23 8.49 10.58
C THR A 88 -12.33 7.76 11.35
N PRO A 89 -12.62 6.49 11.04
CA PRO A 89 -13.61 5.72 11.77
C PRO A 89 -13.14 5.43 13.20
N ALA A 90 -14.08 5.40 14.14
CA ALA A 90 -13.79 5.04 15.53
C ALA A 90 -13.49 3.54 15.70
N ASP A 91 -14.00 2.69 14.79
CA ASP A 91 -13.82 1.24 14.82
C ASP A 91 -14.04 0.62 13.42
N VAL A 92 -13.72 -0.66 13.29
CA VAL A 92 -13.88 -1.44 12.05
C VAL A 92 -15.35 -1.76 11.78
N GLY A 93 -15.75 -1.50 10.54
CA GLY A 93 -17.06 -1.80 9.97
C GLY A 93 -17.32 -3.30 9.82
N GLN A 94 -18.59 -3.65 9.66
CA GLN A 94 -19.03 -5.05 9.75
C GLN A 94 -18.38 -5.98 8.73
N ARG A 95 -18.06 -5.50 7.51
CA ARG A 95 -17.53 -6.37 6.43
C ARG A 95 -16.08 -6.76 6.71
N SER A 96 -15.22 -5.80 7.00
CA SER A 96 -13.85 -6.05 7.44
C SER A 96 -13.79 -6.85 8.74
N ARG A 97 -14.74 -6.64 9.67
CA ARG A 97 -14.80 -7.39 10.93
C ARG A 97 -15.01 -8.89 10.74
N LEU A 98 -15.73 -9.32 9.69
CA LEU A 98 -15.86 -10.76 9.37
C LEU A 98 -14.48 -11.39 9.08
N CYS A 99 -13.65 -10.71 8.29
CA CYS A 99 -12.30 -11.16 7.98
C CYS A 99 -11.41 -11.14 9.23
N LEU A 100 -11.46 -10.05 9.99
CA LEU A 100 -10.66 -9.90 11.20
C LEU A 100 -11.03 -10.91 12.27
N SER A 101 -12.24 -11.46 12.27
CA SER A 101 -12.62 -12.54 13.20
C SER A 101 -11.75 -13.80 13.09
N CYS A 102 -11.00 -13.98 12.00
CA CYS A 102 -9.93 -14.98 11.94
C CYS A 102 -8.54 -14.34 12.03
N HIS A 103 -8.37 -13.17 11.41
CA HIS A 103 -7.07 -12.55 11.15
C HIS A 103 -6.55 -11.66 12.30
N ASP A 104 -7.39 -11.27 13.26
CA ASP A 104 -6.99 -10.51 14.44
C ASP A 104 -6.47 -11.38 15.60
N GLY A 105 -6.64 -12.71 15.46
CA GLY A 105 -6.25 -13.71 16.46
C GLY A 105 -6.99 -13.58 17.80
N THR A 106 -8.22 -13.09 17.80
CA THR A 106 -9.05 -13.02 19.00
C THR A 106 -10.03 -14.18 19.13
N VAL A 107 -10.50 -14.72 18.01
CA VAL A 107 -11.44 -15.84 17.92
C VAL A 107 -10.72 -17.07 17.35
N ALA A 108 -11.10 -18.26 17.82
CA ALA A 108 -10.55 -19.52 17.30
C ALA A 108 -11.01 -19.75 15.86
N VAL A 109 -10.11 -20.16 14.96
CA VAL A 109 -10.38 -20.33 13.52
C VAL A 109 -11.48 -21.38 13.25
N GLY A 110 -11.62 -22.36 14.15
CA GLY A 110 -12.67 -23.37 14.08
C GLY A 110 -14.01 -22.96 14.71
N SER A 111 -14.17 -21.72 15.19
CA SER A 111 -15.36 -21.26 15.92
C SER A 111 -16.53 -20.99 14.95
N VAL A 112 -17.07 -22.06 14.38
CA VAL A 112 -18.23 -22.01 13.48
C VAL A 112 -19.54 -22.24 14.22
N TYR A 113 -20.65 -21.68 13.75
CA TYR A 113 -21.95 -21.80 14.43
C TYR A 113 -22.68 -23.11 14.11
N MET A 114 -22.63 -23.56 12.86
CA MET A 114 -23.37 -24.73 12.38
C MET A 114 -22.57 -25.59 11.43
N VAL A 115 -22.70 -26.91 11.56
CA VAL A 115 -22.12 -27.90 10.64
C VAL A 115 -23.19 -28.94 10.33
N ARG A 116 -23.51 -29.14 9.04
CA ARG A 116 -24.54 -30.10 8.58
C ARG A 116 -25.88 -30.00 9.35
N GLY A 117 -26.31 -28.77 9.65
CA GLY A 117 -27.55 -28.49 10.39
C GLY A 117 -27.47 -28.69 11.91
N VAL A 118 -26.28 -28.98 12.46
CA VAL A 118 -26.05 -29.14 13.90
C VAL A 118 -25.31 -27.92 14.45
N THR A 119 -25.90 -27.26 15.44
CA THR A 119 -25.27 -26.16 16.17
C THR A 119 -24.02 -26.65 16.88
N GLN A 120 -22.91 -25.94 16.72
CA GLN A 120 -21.67 -26.21 17.41
C GLN A 120 -21.58 -25.38 18.70
N THR A 121 -21.18 -26.02 19.79
CA THR A 121 -20.93 -25.37 21.09
C THR A 121 -19.45 -25.34 21.44
N VAL A 122 -18.60 -25.96 20.61
CA VAL A 122 -17.14 -25.98 20.73
C VAL A 122 -16.53 -25.77 19.34
N PRO A 123 -15.38 -25.08 19.22
CA PRO A 123 -14.70 -24.93 17.95
C PRO A 123 -14.32 -26.27 17.32
N LEU A 124 -14.36 -26.35 16.00
CA LEU A 124 -13.84 -27.49 15.25
C LEU A 124 -12.33 -27.64 15.52
N PRO A 125 -11.82 -28.88 15.66
CA PRO A 125 -10.38 -29.10 15.79
C PRO A 125 -9.63 -28.65 14.53
N MET A 126 -8.65 -27.76 14.72
CA MET A 126 -7.80 -27.22 13.66
C MET A 126 -6.33 -27.59 13.87
N ILE A 127 -5.59 -27.70 12.78
CA ILE A 127 -4.12 -27.84 12.73
C ILE A 127 -3.54 -26.47 12.38
N GLY A 128 -2.31 -26.19 12.81
CA GLY A 128 -1.59 -24.96 12.47
C GLY A 128 -2.07 -23.70 13.20
N VAL A 129 -2.93 -23.88 14.20
CA VAL A 129 -3.41 -22.86 15.13
C VAL A 129 -2.60 -22.88 16.43
N ASP A 130 -2.75 -21.83 17.25
CA ASP A 130 -2.15 -21.81 18.58
C ASP A 130 -2.88 -22.73 19.58
N ALA A 131 -2.38 -22.79 20.81
CA ALA A 131 -2.94 -23.64 21.87
C ALA A 131 -4.42 -23.32 22.23
N THR A 132 -4.92 -22.15 21.82
CA THR A 132 -6.31 -21.70 22.02
C THR A 132 -7.14 -21.80 20.74
N GLY A 133 -6.60 -22.37 19.67
CA GLY A 133 -7.29 -22.53 18.39
C GLY A 133 -7.27 -21.29 17.50
N LYS A 134 -6.53 -20.24 17.85
CA LYS A 134 -6.49 -18.95 17.12
C LYS A 134 -5.38 -18.93 16.09
N LEU A 135 -5.46 -17.98 15.17
CA LEU A 135 -4.42 -17.78 14.15
C LEU A 135 -3.11 -17.34 14.83
N PRO A 136 -1.99 -18.07 14.65
CA PRO A 136 -0.72 -17.69 15.26
C PRO A 136 -0.19 -16.36 14.72
N SER A 137 0.35 -15.53 15.61
CA SER A 137 0.94 -14.22 15.27
C SER A 137 2.19 -14.29 14.37
N THR A 138 2.78 -15.48 14.23
CA THR A 138 3.91 -15.73 13.33
C THR A 138 3.48 -15.91 11.87
N LEU A 139 2.18 -16.09 11.60
CA LEU A 139 1.68 -16.28 10.24
C LEU A 139 1.45 -14.95 9.54
N ALA A 140 1.78 -14.94 8.25
CA ALA A 140 1.60 -13.83 7.31
C ALA A 140 0.21 -13.16 7.31
N GLY A 141 -0.83 -13.93 7.62
CA GLY A 141 -2.21 -13.45 7.62
C GLY A 141 -2.62 -12.81 8.94
N TYR A 142 -1.81 -12.89 9.99
CA TYR A 142 -2.14 -12.27 11.27
C TYR A 142 -1.97 -10.74 11.17
N LEU A 143 -3.05 -10.01 11.43
CA LEU A 143 -3.07 -8.54 11.52
C LEU A 143 -3.11 -8.07 12.97
N GLY A 144 -3.79 -8.82 13.84
CA GLY A 144 -3.95 -8.43 15.25
C GLY A 144 -4.97 -7.30 15.44
N LEU A 145 -4.85 -6.61 16.57
CA LEU A 145 -5.74 -5.52 16.99
C LEU A 145 -5.19 -4.12 16.72
N ASP A 146 -3.97 -4.01 16.21
CA ASP A 146 -3.36 -2.75 15.82
C ASP A 146 -3.43 -2.62 14.31
N LEU A 147 -4.26 -1.68 13.82
CA LEU A 147 -4.45 -1.45 12.39
C LEU A 147 -3.72 -0.17 11.92
N ARG A 148 -2.86 0.41 12.77
CA ARG A 148 -2.10 1.63 12.42
C ARG A 148 -1.03 1.36 11.36
N ASP A 149 -0.63 0.10 11.18
CA ASP A 149 0.33 -0.37 10.19
C ASP A 149 -0.33 -1.10 9.00
N ASP A 150 -1.65 -0.98 8.86
CA ASP A 150 -2.45 -1.53 7.77
C ASP A 150 -3.09 -0.44 6.90
N HIS A 151 -3.35 -0.77 5.64
CA HIS A 151 -4.08 0.09 4.73
C HIS A 151 -5.48 0.32 5.29
N PRO A 152 -5.92 1.60 5.39
CA PRO A 152 -7.22 1.95 5.93
C PRO A 152 -8.39 1.13 5.37
N VAL A 153 -9.19 0.57 6.29
CA VAL A 153 -10.51 -0.04 6.05
C VAL A 153 -11.55 0.62 6.93
N SER A 154 -12.81 0.56 6.50
CA SER A 154 -13.94 1.32 7.06
C SER A 154 -13.75 2.84 6.99
N ILE A 155 -12.79 3.28 6.17
CA ILE A 155 -12.59 4.67 5.82
C ILE A 155 -13.53 5.04 4.69
N LYS A 156 -14.14 6.22 4.79
CA LYS A 156 -14.88 6.82 3.68
C LYS A 156 -13.90 7.08 2.52
N TYR A 157 -14.29 6.84 1.28
CA TYR A 157 -13.56 7.23 0.09
C TYR A 157 -14.11 8.58 -0.41
N ASP A 158 -13.42 9.66 -0.04
CA ASP A 158 -13.86 11.03 -0.27
C ASP A 158 -12.87 11.82 -1.13
N VAL A 159 -13.16 11.89 -2.43
CA VAL A 159 -12.34 12.61 -3.42
C VAL A 159 -12.52 14.13 -3.31
N GLY A 160 -13.48 14.60 -2.51
CA GLY A 160 -13.75 16.02 -2.29
C GLY A 160 -12.87 16.66 -1.21
N VAL A 161 -12.09 15.86 -0.48
CA VAL A 161 -11.23 16.39 0.58
C VAL A 161 -10.02 17.10 -0.01
N THR A 162 -9.80 18.32 0.48
CA THR A 162 -8.69 19.16 0.06
C THR A 162 -8.03 19.86 1.24
N ILE A 163 -6.74 20.11 1.13
CA ILE A 163 -5.92 20.78 2.14
C ILE A 163 -5.49 22.14 1.58
N PRO A 164 -5.78 23.27 2.25
CA PRO A 164 -5.15 24.55 1.92
C PRO A 164 -3.63 24.39 2.00
N PHE A 165 -2.92 24.70 0.91
CA PHE A 165 -1.48 24.49 0.82
C PHE A 165 -0.79 25.72 0.24
N GLY A 166 -0.13 26.50 1.12
CA GLY A 166 0.37 27.83 0.75
C GLY A 166 -0.77 28.74 0.27
N GLY A 167 -0.57 29.40 -0.87
CA GLY A 167 -1.61 30.21 -1.53
C GLY A 167 -2.64 29.42 -2.35
N GLY A 168 -2.57 28.09 -2.35
CA GLY A 168 -3.43 27.21 -3.14
C GLY A 168 -4.06 26.08 -2.32
N VAL A 169 -4.42 25.00 -3.01
CA VAL A 169 -5.10 23.84 -2.42
C VAL A 169 -4.50 22.55 -3.01
N ARG A 170 -4.28 21.53 -2.18
CA ARG A 170 -3.98 20.16 -2.59
C ARG A 170 -5.19 19.27 -2.42
N THR A 171 -5.40 18.35 -3.35
CA THR A 171 -6.34 17.24 -3.12
C THR A 171 -5.67 16.19 -2.23
N ILE A 172 -6.48 15.26 -1.72
CA ILE A 172 -5.97 14.05 -1.06
C ILE A 172 -5.43 13.00 -2.06
N GLU A 173 -5.25 13.36 -3.33
CA GLU A 173 -4.71 12.50 -4.39
C GLU A 173 -5.49 11.19 -4.58
N LEU A 174 -6.80 11.22 -4.32
CA LEU A 174 -7.70 10.13 -4.67
C LEU A 174 -8.22 10.31 -6.10
N ASN A 175 -8.36 9.20 -6.82
CA ASN A 175 -8.83 9.17 -8.19
C ASN A 175 -10.32 9.52 -8.27
N ALA A 176 -10.65 10.68 -8.86
CA ALA A 176 -12.03 11.14 -9.02
C ALA A 176 -12.89 10.23 -9.93
N THR A 177 -12.27 9.44 -10.82
CA THR A 177 -12.95 8.46 -11.69
C THR A 177 -13.11 7.09 -11.01
N ALA A 178 -13.16 7.11 -9.68
CA ALA A 178 -13.15 5.97 -8.76
C ALA A 178 -13.96 4.74 -9.20
N PRO A 179 -13.62 3.55 -8.68
CA PRO A 179 -14.41 2.33 -8.87
C PRO A 179 -15.87 2.53 -8.45
N ALA A 180 -16.77 1.86 -9.17
CA ALA A 180 -18.20 1.95 -8.91
C ALA A 180 -18.56 1.40 -7.52
N ILE A 181 -19.70 1.86 -6.98
CA ILE A 181 -20.35 1.18 -5.88
C ILE A 181 -20.97 -0.10 -6.44
N ASN A 182 -20.53 -1.25 -5.93
CA ASN A 182 -21.11 -2.55 -6.23
C ASN A 182 -21.29 -2.85 -7.74
N PRO A 183 -20.23 -2.79 -8.57
CA PRO A 183 -20.33 -3.07 -9.99
C PRO A 183 -20.76 -4.53 -10.23
N LYS A 184 -21.73 -4.71 -11.14
CA LYS A 184 -22.07 -6.01 -11.71
C LYS A 184 -21.60 -6.04 -13.17
N PRO A 185 -20.89 -7.08 -13.64
CA PRO A 185 -20.37 -8.24 -12.88
C PRO A 185 -19.21 -7.85 -11.94
N TYR A 186 -19.05 -8.62 -10.85
CA TYR A 186 -18.16 -8.35 -9.70
C TYR A 186 -16.66 -8.53 -10.01
N ARG A 187 -16.13 -7.85 -11.05
CA ARG A 187 -14.70 -7.90 -11.36
C ARG A 187 -14.06 -6.54 -11.11
N GLY A 188 -13.17 -6.48 -10.12
CA GLY A 188 -12.39 -5.28 -9.78
C GLY A 188 -12.72 -4.69 -8.41
N VAL A 189 -12.17 -3.50 -8.15
CA VAL A 189 -12.34 -2.79 -6.88
C VAL A 189 -13.80 -2.34 -6.72
N LYS A 190 -14.30 -2.41 -5.49
CA LYS A 190 -15.64 -1.95 -5.12
C LYS A 190 -15.62 -1.12 -3.84
N LEU A 191 -16.52 -0.15 -3.78
CA LEU A 191 -16.80 0.62 -2.57
C LEU A 191 -18.17 0.23 -2.01
N TYR A 192 -18.36 0.46 -0.70
CA TYR A 192 -19.55 0.07 0.02
C TYR A 192 -20.34 1.27 0.57
N GLY A 193 -21.66 1.17 0.60
CA GLY A 193 -22.55 2.25 1.05
C GLY A 193 -23.26 2.95 -0.10
N THR A 194 -23.92 4.07 0.20
CA THR A 194 -24.63 4.88 -0.79
C THR A 194 -23.74 6.04 -1.26
N ALA A 195 -23.62 6.26 -2.57
CA ALA A 195 -22.95 7.46 -3.09
C ALA A 195 -23.77 8.70 -2.74
N ILE A 196 -23.13 9.75 -2.22
CA ILE A 196 -23.76 11.05 -1.96
C ILE A 196 -22.85 12.14 -2.54
N GLY A 197 -23.29 12.81 -3.61
CA GLY A 197 -22.46 13.82 -4.29
C GLY A 197 -21.17 13.23 -4.89
N THR A 198 -20.01 13.84 -4.60
CA THR A 198 -18.68 13.34 -5.03
C THR A 198 -18.20 12.14 -4.21
N ILE A 199 -18.87 11.81 -3.10
CA ILE A 199 -18.51 10.70 -2.20
C ILE A 199 -18.95 9.38 -2.83
N LYS A 200 -18.04 8.40 -2.88
CA LYS A 200 -18.27 7.12 -3.56
C LYS A 200 -18.45 5.92 -2.63
N GLY A 201 -18.38 6.06 -1.30
CA GLY A 201 -18.64 4.98 -0.34
C GLY A 201 -17.49 4.77 0.65
N TYR A 202 -17.36 3.55 1.18
CA TYR A 202 -16.35 3.13 2.15
C TYR A 202 -15.46 2.03 1.57
N VAL A 203 -14.17 2.08 1.92
CA VAL A 203 -13.18 1.04 1.62
C VAL A 203 -13.28 -0.04 2.69
N GLU A 204 -13.34 -1.30 2.30
CA GLU A 204 -13.34 -2.47 3.20
C GLU A 204 -12.31 -3.50 2.71
N CYS A 205 -12.02 -4.55 3.49
CA CYS A 205 -11.09 -5.62 3.06
C CYS A 205 -11.47 -6.17 1.68
N THR A 206 -12.77 -6.31 1.44
CA THR A 206 -13.32 -6.82 0.18
C THR A 206 -13.34 -5.81 -0.96
N SER A 207 -12.87 -4.58 -0.76
CA SER A 207 -12.56 -3.65 -1.85
C SER A 207 -11.32 -4.10 -2.63
N CYS A 208 -10.38 -4.78 -1.95
CA CYS A 208 -9.13 -5.29 -2.55
C CYS A 208 -9.14 -6.81 -2.70
N HIS A 209 -9.90 -7.53 -1.85
CA HIS A 209 -9.95 -8.99 -1.85
C HIS A 209 -11.33 -9.54 -2.25
N ASP A 210 -11.38 -10.49 -3.18
CA ASP A 210 -12.56 -11.32 -3.41
C ASP A 210 -12.34 -12.71 -2.80
N PRO A 211 -12.98 -13.03 -1.65
CA PRO A 211 -12.77 -14.32 -0.99
C PRO A 211 -13.17 -15.52 -1.84
N HIS A 212 -13.83 -15.33 -3.00
CA HIS A 212 -14.24 -16.43 -3.89
C HIS A 212 -13.32 -16.65 -5.10
N ASP A 213 -12.37 -15.73 -5.36
CA ASP A 213 -11.53 -15.74 -6.56
C ASP A 213 -10.07 -15.47 -6.21
N ASP A 214 -9.21 -16.51 -6.30
CA ASP A 214 -7.77 -16.40 -6.03
C ASP A 214 -6.94 -16.32 -7.32
N THR A 215 -7.56 -15.94 -8.45
CA THR A 215 -6.87 -15.89 -9.77
C THR A 215 -5.64 -14.98 -9.76
N ASN A 216 -5.64 -13.89 -8.98
CA ASN A 216 -4.49 -12.98 -8.87
C ASN A 216 -3.58 -13.30 -7.66
N GLY A 217 -3.86 -14.37 -6.92
CA GLY A 217 -3.21 -14.68 -5.65
C GLY A 217 -3.63 -13.74 -4.51
N LYS A 218 -3.59 -14.26 -3.28
CA LYS A 218 -4.02 -13.54 -2.06
C LYS A 218 -5.44 -12.97 -2.20
N PHE A 219 -6.29 -13.59 -3.02
CA PHE A 219 -7.64 -13.12 -3.34
C PHE A 219 -7.73 -11.73 -3.94
N LEU A 220 -6.65 -11.19 -4.52
CA LEU A 220 -6.69 -9.83 -5.03
C LEU A 220 -7.68 -9.69 -6.20
N VAL A 221 -8.51 -8.64 -6.18
CA VAL A 221 -9.45 -8.35 -7.27
C VAL A 221 -8.76 -7.88 -8.56
N ILE A 222 -7.53 -7.37 -8.43
CA ILE A 222 -6.65 -6.93 -9.51
C ILE A 222 -5.21 -7.25 -9.10
N SER A 223 -4.36 -7.68 -10.03
CA SER A 223 -2.93 -7.83 -9.79
C SER A 223 -2.30 -6.52 -9.29
N ASN A 224 -1.33 -6.62 -8.37
CA ASN A 224 -0.56 -5.45 -7.93
C ASN A 224 0.59 -5.08 -8.87
N ALA A 225 0.80 -5.83 -9.96
CA ALA A 225 1.84 -5.51 -10.94
C ALA A 225 1.67 -4.08 -11.46
N TYR A 226 2.76 -3.32 -11.49
CA TYR A 226 2.80 -1.92 -11.89
C TYR A 226 1.83 -1.03 -11.08
N ALA A 227 1.56 -1.40 -9.82
CA ALA A 227 0.61 -0.73 -8.92
C ALA A 227 -0.84 -0.66 -9.43
N ALA A 228 -1.27 -1.55 -10.33
CA ALA A 228 -2.59 -1.47 -10.98
C ALA A 228 -3.77 -1.42 -10.00
N LEU A 229 -3.73 -2.21 -8.92
CA LEU A 229 -4.74 -2.13 -7.87
C LEU A 229 -4.72 -0.76 -7.16
N CYS A 230 -3.55 -0.27 -6.79
CA CYS A 230 -3.38 0.98 -6.04
C CYS A 230 -3.88 2.20 -6.84
N THR A 231 -3.55 2.26 -8.13
CA THR A 231 -3.88 3.40 -9.01
C THR A 231 -5.35 3.43 -9.43
N THR A 232 -6.11 2.38 -9.12
CA THR A 232 -7.58 2.41 -9.19
C THR A 232 -8.17 3.44 -8.23
N CYS A 233 -7.53 3.64 -7.06
CA CYS A 233 -7.99 4.55 -6.02
C CYS A 233 -7.08 5.77 -5.82
N HIS A 234 -5.77 5.63 -6.00
CA HIS A 234 -4.77 6.65 -5.70
C HIS A 234 -4.17 7.25 -6.99
N SER A 235 -4.32 8.55 -7.16
CA SER A 235 -3.76 9.32 -8.27
C SER A 235 -2.66 10.25 -7.75
N LYS A 236 -1.46 9.70 -7.57
CA LYS A 236 -0.31 10.44 -7.03
C LYS A 236 0.27 11.42 -8.03
N ASP A 237 0.36 12.67 -7.60
CA ASP A 237 0.75 13.77 -8.47
C ASP A 237 2.21 13.60 -8.90
N GLY A 238 2.46 13.69 -10.21
CA GLY A 238 3.77 13.49 -10.84
C GLY A 238 4.34 12.06 -10.83
N TRP A 239 3.55 11.05 -10.43
CA TRP A 239 3.97 9.63 -10.48
C TRP A 239 4.28 9.15 -11.91
N ILE A 240 3.43 9.52 -12.86
CA ILE A 240 3.59 9.13 -14.27
C ILE A 240 4.84 9.80 -14.85
N GLY A 241 5.78 8.98 -15.33
CA GLY A 241 7.07 9.43 -15.85
C GLY A 241 8.12 9.72 -14.77
N SER A 242 7.84 9.42 -13.50
CA SER A 242 8.84 9.45 -12.43
C SER A 242 9.88 8.33 -12.65
N ILE A 243 11.08 8.51 -12.08
CA ILE A 243 12.16 7.54 -12.21
C ILE A 243 11.80 6.20 -11.56
N HIS A 244 11.03 6.21 -10.47
CA HIS A 244 10.63 4.98 -9.79
C HIS A 244 9.54 4.23 -10.56
N GLN A 245 8.61 4.94 -11.22
CA GLN A 245 7.57 4.32 -12.03
C GLN A 245 8.13 3.56 -13.25
N ILE A 246 9.23 4.02 -13.83
CA ILE A 246 9.84 3.41 -15.03
C ILE A 246 11.13 2.62 -14.74
N SER A 247 11.53 2.49 -13.48
CA SER A 247 12.81 1.87 -13.12
C SER A 247 12.80 0.36 -13.34
N THR A 248 13.61 -0.09 -14.29
CA THR A 248 13.89 -1.51 -14.54
C THR A 248 14.91 -2.11 -13.55
N LYS A 249 15.31 -1.35 -12.52
CA LYS A 249 16.30 -1.84 -11.56
C LYS A 249 15.73 -3.00 -10.75
N PRO A 250 16.52 -4.07 -10.55
CA PRO A 250 16.10 -5.18 -9.72
C PRO A 250 15.74 -4.73 -8.31
N ILE A 251 14.72 -5.36 -7.74
CA ILE A 251 14.33 -5.16 -6.34
C ILE A 251 14.23 -6.52 -5.65
N ASN A 252 14.50 -6.53 -4.35
CA ASN A 252 14.36 -7.69 -3.49
C ASN A 252 13.78 -7.26 -2.14
N ASN A 253 13.50 -8.24 -1.30
CA ASN A 253 12.93 -7.96 0.01
C ASN A 253 13.95 -7.28 0.93
N PRO A 254 13.49 -6.39 1.82
CA PRO A 254 14.29 -5.95 2.95
C PRO A 254 14.74 -7.15 3.80
N VAL A 255 15.90 -7.03 4.44
CA VAL A 255 16.33 -8.00 5.45
C VAL A 255 15.29 -8.09 6.57
N GLY A 256 14.98 -9.32 6.98
CA GLY A 256 13.99 -9.62 8.03
C GLY A 256 12.54 -9.46 7.60
N GLU A 257 12.24 -9.17 6.33
CA GLU A 257 10.86 -9.12 5.83
C GLU A 257 10.39 -10.54 5.46
N THR A 258 9.29 -10.97 6.09
CA THR A 258 8.70 -12.30 5.87
C THR A 258 7.72 -12.29 4.70
N GLN A 259 7.17 -11.12 4.31
CA GLN A 259 6.30 -10.98 3.15
C GLN A 259 7.04 -10.44 1.92
N PRO A 260 7.23 -11.26 0.87
CA PRO A 260 7.96 -10.82 -0.29
C PRO A 260 7.21 -9.72 -1.08
N ILE A 261 7.98 -8.82 -1.69
CA ILE A 261 7.50 -7.86 -2.71
C ILE A 261 6.88 -8.63 -3.89
N GLY A 262 7.54 -9.70 -4.33
CA GLY A 262 7.00 -10.63 -5.34
C GLY A 262 7.15 -10.16 -6.79
N TYR A 263 8.01 -9.18 -7.08
CA TYR A 263 8.24 -8.62 -8.41
C TYR A 263 9.73 -8.45 -8.69
N ALA A 264 10.11 -8.42 -9.97
CA ALA A 264 11.50 -8.45 -10.39
C ALA A 264 12.14 -7.05 -10.39
N SER A 265 11.36 -5.98 -10.59
CA SER A 265 11.88 -4.61 -10.71
C SER A 265 11.09 -3.60 -9.90
N VAL A 266 11.69 -2.42 -9.66
CA VAL A 266 11.02 -1.30 -8.99
C VAL A 266 9.74 -0.88 -9.74
N ALA A 267 9.78 -0.79 -11.07
CA ALA A 267 8.62 -0.44 -11.88
C ALA A 267 7.48 -1.46 -11.75
N GLU A 268 7.81 -2.74 -11.80
CA GLU A 268 6.83 -3.83 -11.68
C GLU A 268 6.24 -3.92 -10.27
N ALA A 269 7.05 -3.71 -9.23
CA ALA A 269 6.57 -3.59 -7.86
C ALA A 269 5.73 -2.31 -7.62
N GLY A 270 5.99 -1.24 -8.39
CA GLY A 270 5.31 0.04 -8.32
C GLY A 270 5.33 0.63 -6.90
N CYS A 271 4.18 1.01 -6.37
CA CYS A 271 4.05 1.53 -5.00
C CYS A 271 4.59 0.57 -3.94
N MET A 272 4.50 -0.75 -4.17
CA MET A 272 4.98 -1.74 -3.20
C MET A 272 6.51 -1.88 -3.17
N ALA A 273 7.23 -1.15 -4.02
CA ALA A 273 8.67 -0.98 -3.89
C ALA A 273 9.05 -0.15 -2.65
N CYS A 274 8.13 0.61 -2.07
CA CYS A 274 8.38 1.38 -0.84
C CYS A 274 7.32 1.10 0.22
N HIS A 275 6.07 0.93 -0.20
CA HIS A 275 4.95 0.69 0.70
C HIS A 275 4.68 -0.79 0.94
N LYS A 276 4.05 -1.08 2.07
CA LYS A 276 3.53 -2.40 2.45
C LYS A 276 2.11 -2.21 2.93
N SER A 277 1.13 -2.77 2.22
CA SER A 277 -0.28 -2.53 2.52
C SER A 277 -0.69 -3.04 3.91
N HIS A 278 -0.01 -4.05 4.44
CA HIS A 278 -0.29 -4.63 5.75
C HIS A 278 1.00 -4.82 6.53
N SER A 279 0.98 -4.54 7.83
CA SER A 279 2.13 -4.66 8.72
C SER A 279 3.37 -3.88 8.27
N GLY A 280 3.18 -2.64 7.84
CA GLY A 280 4.25 -1.71 7.43
C GLY A 280 4.98 -1.12 8.63
N GLN A 281 6.32 -1.20 8.67
CA GLN A 281 7.10 -0.69 9.81
C GLN A 281 7.08 0.85 9.93
N GLY A 282 7.03 1.56 8.79
CA GLY A 282 6.99 3.01 8.77
C GLY A 282 5.55 3.51 8.84
N ILE A 283 5.01 3.53 10.07
CA ILE A 283 3.71 4.13 10.39
C ILE A 283 3.81 5.67 10.43
N PRO A 284 2.76 6.40 10.05
CA PRO A 284 1.46 5.93 9.57
C PRO A 284 1.37 5.77 8.04
N TYR A 285 2.47 5.96 7.31
CA TYR A 285 2.48 6.00 5.83
C TYR A 285 2.70 4.63 5.16
N LEU A 286 2.71 3.57 5.98
CA LEU A 286 2.80 2.19 5.53
C LEU A 286 4.06 1.92 4.71
N LEU A 287 5.17 2.56 5.07
CA LEU A 287 6.45 2.27 4.47
C LEU A 287 6.95 0.91 4.96
N ARG A 288 7.70 0.20 4.11
CA ARG A 288 8.29 -1.10 4.45
C ARG A 288 9.23 -1.02 5.64
N LYS A 289 9.96 0.10 5.77
CA LYS A 289 10.88 0.42 6.85
C LYS A 289 10.60 1.83 7.36
N VAL A 290 11.14 2.17 8.53
CA VAL A 290 11.05 3.53 9.07
C VAL A 290 11.90 4.47 8.19
N GLU A 291 11.23 5.45 7.58
CA GLU A 291 11.81 6.60 6.84
C GLU A 291 12.93 6.24 5.85
N GLU A 292 14.15 6.78 6.01
CA GLU A 292 15.27 6.59 5.08
C GLU A 292 15.63 5.12 4.88
N ASN A 293 15.37 4.28 5.86
CA ASN A 293 15.63 2.85 5.73
C ASN A 293 14.77 2.23 4.61
N THR A 294 13.65 2.85 4.24
CA THR A 294 12.85 2.45 3.06
C THR A 294 13.57 2.77 1.75
N CYS A 295 14.46 3.75 1.73
CA CYS A 295 15.27 4.09 0.56
C CYS A 295 16.52 3.20 0.47
N TYR A 296 17.05 2.75 1.61
CA TYR A 296 18.32 2.01 1.66
C TYR A 296 18.19 0.50 1.60
N TYR A 297 17.02 -0.08 1.82
CA TYR A 297 16.93 -1.52 1.96
C TYR A 297 17.21 -2.28 0.64
N GLY A 298 17.54 -3.54 0.81
CA GLY A 298 17.63 -4.57 -0.22
C GLY A 298 18.69 -5.59 0.13
N ASN A 299 18.33 -6.88 0.15
CA ASN A 299 19.19 -7.95 0.68
C ASN A 299 20.40 -8.28 -0.21
N SER A 300 20.23 -8.26 -1.54
CA SER A 300 21.27 -8.54 -2.54
C SER A 300 21.52 -7.39 -3.53
N THR A 301 20.70 -6.36 -3.49
CA THR A 301 20.71 -5.18 -4.37
C THR A 301 19.90 -4.13 -3.63
N SER A 302 20.58 -3.12 -3.11
CA SER A 302 19.90 -2.01 -2.43
C SER A 302 19.46 -0.97 -3.45
N CYS A 303 18.45 -0.15 -3.15
CA CYS A 303 18.09 0.99 -4.02
C CYS A 303 19.14 2.12 -3.87
N HIS A 304 19.22 2.72 -2.69
CA HIS A 304 20.12 3.86 -2.38
C HIS A 304 21.16 3.57 -1.28
N GLY A 305 21.19 2.36 -0.75
CA GLY A 305 22.12 1.88 0.26
C GLY A 305 23.42 1.34 -0.32
N THR A 306 24.20 0.64 0.52
CA THR A 306 25.58 0.23 0.21
C THR A 306 25.72 -0.70 -1.00
N LEU A 307 24.72 -1.54 -1.23
CA LEU A 307 24.65 -2.47 -2.36
C LEU A 307 23.95 -1.88 -3.59
N GLY A 308 23.59 -0.59 -3.55
CA GLY A 308 22.85 0.07 -4.61
C GLY A 308 23.73 0.65 -5.69
N ALA A 309 23.22 0.66 -6.92
CA ALA A 309 23.90 1.25 -8.07
C ALA A 309 24.21 2.75 -7.85
N LYS A 310 23.38 3.44 -7.04
CA LYS A 310 23.65 4.78 -6.51
C LYS A 310 23.73 4.68 -4.98
N ASN A 311 24.90 4.33 -4.45
CA ASN A 311 25.13 4.23 -3.00
C ASN A 311 25.16 5.61 -2.33
N ILE A 312 23.97 6.15 -2.07
CA ILE A 312 23.78 7.44 -1.38
C ILE A 312 24.12 7.29 0.11
N SER A 313 23.84 6.13 0.72
CA SER A 313 24.13 5.91 2.15
C SER A 313 25.59 6.19 2.53
N SER A 314 26.53 5.86 1.65
CA SER A 314 27.97 6.13 1.87
C SER A 314 28.33 7.61 1.88
N VAL A 315 27.51 8.48 1.29
CA VAL A 315 27.76 9.94 1.31
C VAL A 315 27.58 10.49 2.72
N PHE A 316 26.73 9.86 3.54
CA PHE A 316 26.43 10.31 4.90
C PHE A 316 27.50 9.95 5.94
N SER A 317 28.53 9.18 5.58
CA SER A 317 29.71 8.95 6.44
C SER A 317 30.78 10.03 6.33
N ARG A 318 30.59 11.03 5.46
CA ARG A 318 31.54 12.11 5.25
C ARG A 318 31.53 13.11 6.40
N ALA A 319 32.61 13.88 6.53
CA ALA A 319 32.76 14.91 7.56
C ALA A 319 31.73 16.06 7.47
N LYS A 320 31.14 16.28 6.29
CA LYS A 320 30.14 17.32 6.02
C LYS A 320 28.94 16.70 5.32
N THR A 321 27.85 16.57 6.06
CA THR A 321 26.62 15.90 5.64
C THR A 321 25.41 16.58 6.27
N HIS A 322 24.23 16.37 5.68
CA HIS A 322 22.98 16.70 6.36
C HIS A 322 22.67 15.61 7.41
N PRO A 323 22.10 15.95 8.57
CA PRO A 323 21.83 15.01 9.65
C PRO A 323 20.58 14.15 9.39
N VAL A 324 20.62 13.34 8.32
CA VAL A 324 19.55 12.41 7.89
C VAL A 324 19.35 11.18 8.77
N ALA A 325 19.97 11.18 9.95
CA ALA A 325 19.84 10.11 10.93
C ALA A 325 18.77 10.41 12.00
N LEU A 326 18.20 11.61 11.98
CA LEU A 326 17.06 11.95 12.81
C LEU A 326 15.82 11.34 12.17
N SER A 327 15.20 10.42 12.88
CA SER A 327 13.96 9.76 12.47
C SER A 327 12.77 10.19 13.32
N GLY A 328 11.58 10.04 12.78
CA GLY A 328 10.29 10.29 13.40
C GLY A 328 9.90 11.76 13.46
N ARG A 329 10.53 12.62 12.64
CA ARG A 329 10.28 14.08 12.66
C ARG A 329 9.55 14.57 11.43
N HIS A 330 9.77 13.93 10.29
CA HIS A 330 9.11 14.32 9.07
C HIS A 330 7.59 14.16 9.15
N SER A 331 6.88 15.18 8.67
CA SER A 331 5.50 15.07 8.26
C SER A 331 5.34 15.54 6.81
N ASN A 332 4.40 14.92 6.10
CA ASN A 332 4.08 15.30 4.71
C ASN A 332 3.62 16.77 4.58
N LEU A 333 3.38 17.48 5.69
CA LEU A 333 2.84 18.82 5.77
C LEU A 333 3.71 19.80 6.57
N ASP A 334 4.95 19.44 6.92
CA ASP A 334 5.86 20.27 7.75
C ASP A 334 6.01 21.71 7.24
N VAL A 335 5.99 21.91 5.92
CA VAL A 335 6.15 23.23 5.31
C VAL A 335 4.94 24.15 5.50
N LEU A 336 3.79 23.62 5.94
CA LEU A 336 2.55 24.39 6.05
C LEU A 336 2.44 25.23 7.32
N TYR A 337 3.18 24.89 8.36
CA TYR A 337 2.99 25.50 9.66
C TYR A 337 4.31 26.00 10.18
N ALA A 338 4.39 27.32 10.38
CA ALA A 338 5.59 27.95 10.93
C ALA A 338 5.97 27.41 12.31
N THR A 339 5.05 26.79 13.06
CA THR A 339 5.34 26.09 14.32
C THR A 339 6.18 24.83 14.14
N ASP A 340 6.07 24.21 12.97
CA ASP A 340 6.80 23.00 12.61
C ASP A 340 8.18 23.37 12.02
N LEU A 341 8.43 24.67 11.80
CA LEU A 341 9.67 25.27 11.30
C LEU A 341 10.38 26.05 12.43
N GLY A 342 11.60 25.66 12.80
CA GLY A 342 12.34 26.39 13.83
C GLY A 342 13.45 25.60 14.48
N ALA A 343 14.30 26.26 15.26
CA ALA A 343 15.54 25.67 15.81
C ALA A 343 15.32 24.37 16.61
N THR A 344 14.18 24.23 17.28
CA THR A 344 13.81 23.06 18.08
C THR A 344 13.28 21.88 17.26
N ASN A 345 12.85 22.13 16.02
CA ASN A 345 12.35 21.11 15.11
C ASN A 345 13.15 21.00 13.80
N ARG A 346 14.34 21.62 13.72
CA ARG A 346 15.22 21.49 12.57
C ARG A 346 15.64 20.04 12.38
N HIS A 347 15.29 19.48 11.24
CA HIS A 347 15.69 18.14 10.81
C HIS A 347 15.94 18.17 9.30
N ALA A 348 16.54 17.11 8.79
CA ALA A 348 16.73 16.93 7.36
C ALA A 348 16.64 15.44 7.09
N GLU A 349 15.49 14.99 6.66
CA GLU A 349 15.18 13.64 6.21
C GLU A 349 15.18 13.59 4.68
N CYS A 350 15.25 12.40 4.10
CA CYS A 350 15.26 12.25 2.63
C CYS A 350 14.00 12.82 2.00
N TYR A 351 12.84 12.62 2.63
CA TYR A 351 11.55 13.09 2.11
C TYR A 351 11.36 14.60 2.25
N ASP A 352 12.12 15.27 3.11
CA ASP A 352 12.11 16.73 3.24
C ASP A 352 12.60 17.43 1.98
N CYS A 353 13.56 16.79 1.30
CA CYS A 353 14.24 17.35 0.13
C CYS A 353 13.85 16.65 -1.18
N HIS A 354 13.46 15.38 -1.11
CA HIS A 354 13.14 14.57 -2.28
C HIS A 354 11.69 14.12 -2.25
N ASN A 355 11.03 14.24 -3.40
CA ASN A 355 9.71 13.66 -3.60
C ASN A 355 9.86 12.36 -4.42
N PRO A 356 9.86 11.17 -3.81
CA PRO A 356 10.06 9.92 -4.53
C PRO A 356 8.94 9.62 -5.53
N HIS A 357 7.77 10.24 -5.38
CA HIS A 357 6.69 10.10 -6.36
C HIS A 357 6.95 10.93 -7.62
N GLN A 358 7.75 12.00 -7.57
CA GLN A 358 7.95 12.93 -8.70
C GLN A 358 9.38 12.98 -9.21
N ALA A 359 10.34 12.41 -8.47
CA ALA A 359 11.75 12.43 -8.81
C ALA A 359 12.01 11.87 -10.21
N LYS A 360 12.97 12.48 -10.92
CA LYS A 360 13.39 12.14 -12.28
C LYS A 360 14.90 11.94 -12.33
N ASP A 361 15.38 11.16 -13.31
CA ASP A 361 16.84 11.05 -13.53
C ASP A 361 17.41 12.30 -14.24
N LEU A 362 16.57 13.05 -14.97
CA LEU A 362 16.96 14.23 -15.72
C LEU A 362 16.09 15.46 -15.34
N PRO A 363 16.67 16.67 -15.45
CA PRO A 363 18.07 16.93 -15.77
C PRO A 363 19.03 16.55 -14.63
N LYS A 364 20.26 16.16 -14.99
CA LYS A 364 21.32 15.89 -14.02
C LYS A 364 22.00 17.21 -13.67
N ARG A 365 21.81 17.67 -12.44
CA ARG A 365 22.49 18.87 -11.94
C ARG A 365 24.00 18.71 -11.91
N VAL A 366 24.46 17.52 -11.55
CA VAL A 366 25.86 17.18 -11.44
C VAL A 366 26.17 16.03 -12.40
N PRO A 367 27.24 16.11 -13.22
CA PRO A 367 27.71 14.99 -14.02
C PRO A 367 27.94 13.73 -13.18
N ALA A 368 27.79 12.55 -13.77
CA ALA A 368 27.83 11.27 -13.04
C ALA A 368 29.14 11.01 -12.26
N ALA A 369 30.24 11.67 -12.62
CA ALA A 369 31.54 11.56 -11.96
C ALA A 369 31.94 12.82 -11.16
N ALA A 370 31.05 13.80 -11.06
CA ALA A 370 31.30 15.05 -10.35
C ALA A 370 30.48 15.12 -9.06
N TRP A 371 30.95 15.94 -8.12
CA TRP A 371 30.26 16.22 -6.85
C TRP A 371 29.65 17.63 -6.82
N TYR A 372 30.06 18.49 -7.76
CA TYR A 372 29.56 19.84 -7.96
C TYR A 372 29.33 20.08 -9.46
N PRO A 373 28.37 20.95 -9.83
CA PRO A 373 28.16 21.33 -11.23
C PRO A 373 29.45 21.87 -11.85
N SER A 374 29.80 21.44 -13.06
CA SER A 374 31.00 21.91 -13.77
C SER A 374 30.92 23.39 -14.16
N SER A 375 29.73 23.97 -14.18
CA SER A 375 29.49 25.41 -14.33
C SER A 375 28.44 25.89 -13.34
N VAL A 376 28.76 27.00 -12.66
CA VAL A 376 27.84 27.72 -11.76
C VAL A 376 27.47 29.05 -12.42
N GLY A 377 26.18 29.22 -12.72
CA GLY A 377 25.58 30.43 -13.25
C GLY A 377 24.37 30.87 -12.42
N ALA A 378 23.72 31.95 -12.83
CA ALA A 378 22.62 32.58 -12.08
C ALA A 378 21.40 31.66 -11.84
N THR A 379 21.30 30.55 -12.57
CA THR A 379 20.20 29.57 -12.47
C THR A 379 20.63 28.24 -11.85
N SER A 380 21.89 28.08 -11.42
CA SER A 380 22.42 26.79 -10.97
C SER A 380 21.76 26.22 -9.70
N ASN A 381 21.04 27.03 -8.94
CA ASN A 381 20.26 26.60 -7.77
C ASN A 381 18.77 26.38 -8.09
N ARG A 382 18.34 26.45 -9.35
CA ARG A 382 16.95 26.16 -9.73
C ARG A 382 16.65 24.68 -9.63
N ILE A 383 15.50 24.33 -9.06
CA ILE A 383 15.00 22.95 -8.99
C ILE A 383 14.80 22.36 -10.38
N SER A 384 14.42 23.18 -11.36
CA SER A 384 14.29 22.78 -12.77
C SER A 384 15.58 22.20 -13.37
N ASN A 385 16.75 22.43 -12.74
CA ASN A 385 18.04 21.88 -13.17
C ASN A 385 18.41 20.58 -12.43
N SER A 386 17.55 20.06 -11.57
CA SER A 386 17.77 18.83 -10.80
C SER A 386 16.53 17.94 -10.82
N GLY A 387 16.56 16.90 -11.66
CA GLY A 387 15.50 15.89 -11.73
C GLY A 387 15.22 15.24 -10.37
N ALA A 388 16.26 15.05 -9.55
CA ALA A 388 16.14 14.43 -8.22
C ALA A 388 15.35 15.27 -7.21
N LEU A 389 15.26 16.60 -7.40
CA LEU A 389 14.53 17.52 -6.53
C LEU A 389 13.13 17.88 -7.09
N THR A 390 12.73 17.26 -8.20
CA THR A 390 11.41 17.50 -8.81
C THR A 390 10.31 17.21 -7.79
N GLY A 391 9.36 18.15 -7.64
CA GLY A 391 8.20 18.00 -6.76
C GLY A 391 8.49 18.22 -5.27
N ALA A 392 9.71 18.65 -4.91
CA ALA A 392 10.02 19.04 -3.55
C ALA A 392 9.24 20.31 -3.17
N THR A 393 8.60 20.29 -2.00
CA THR A 393 7.99 21.48 -1.40
C THR A 393 9.07 22.38 -0.81
N GLY A 394 8.75 23.66 -0.59
CA GLY A 394 9.70 24.57 0.03
C GLY A 394 9.03 25.71 0.76
N VAL A 395 9.85 26.57 1.34
CA VAL A 395 9.42 27.78 2.03
C VAL A 395 10.20 28.98 1.50
N GLN A 396 9.50 30.08 1.25
CA GLN A 396 10.11 31.36 0.88
C GLN A 396 10.22 32.24 2.13
N PRO A 397 11.42 32.58 2.61
CA PRO A 397 11.55 33.50 3.72
C PRO A 397 10.95 34.87 3.37
N THR A 398 10.19 35.46 4.29
CA THR A 398 9.69 36.82 4.10
C THR A 398 10.82 37.85 4.24
N THR A 399 10.66 39.02 3.62
CA THR A 399 11.67 40.08 3.61
C THR A 399 11.99 40.50 5.04
N SER A 400 13.25 40.34 5.42
CA SER A 400 13.85 40.67 6.72
C SER A 400 15.34 40.94 6.47
N PRO A 401 16.02 41.76 7.29
CA PRO A 401 17.39 42.20 7.02
C PRO A 401 18.31 41.04 6.67
N LEU A 402 19.26 41.30 5.79
CA LEU A 402 20.38 40.39 5.57
C LEU A 402 20.99 40.06 6.95
N TRP A 403 21.28 38.78 7.20
CA TRP A 403 21.93 38.26 8.42
C TRP A 403 21.03 38.06 9.67
N ALA A 404 19.73 38.31 9.60
CA ALA A 404 18.80 37.90 10.65
C ALA A 404 18.36 36.43 10.48
N ALA A 405 18.17 35.73 11.60
CA ALA A 405 17.49 34.44 11.57
C ALA A 405 16.07 34.63 11.02
N ARG A 406 15.69 33.80 10.05
CA ARG A 406 14.36 33.84 9.45
C ARG A 406 13.36 33.21 10.41
N THR A 407 12.33 33.95 10.78
CA THR A 407 11.25 33.53 11.68
C THR A 407 9.89 33.54 11.00
N SER A 408 9.83 33.88 9.72
CA SER A 408 8.58 33.98 8.96
C SER A 408 8.81 33.56 7.51
N TYR A 409 7.88 32.78 6.99
CA TYR A 409 7.99 32.13 5.70
C TYR A 409 6.63 32.04 5.01
N THR A 410 6.65 32.03 3.68
CA THR A 410 5.52 31.68 2.82
C THR A 410 5.72 30.25 2.32
N THR A 411 4.76 29.36 2.57
CA THR A 411 4.80 27.99 2.06
C THR A 411 4.66 27.95 0.54
N LEU A 412 5.50 27.14 -0.10
CA LEU A 412 5.46 26.90 -1.53
C LEU A 412 5.04 25.46 -1.81
N ASN A 413 4.05 25.32 -2.71
CA ASN A 413 3.58 24.02 -3.18
C ASN A 413 4.67 23.24 -3.94
N SER A 414 5.56 23.95 -4.61
CA SER A 414 6.78 23.42 -5.23
C SER A 414 7.88 24.45 -5.03
N ALA A 415 9.07 23.99 -4.66
CA ALA A 415 10.25 24.83 -4.64
C ALA A 415 10.70 25.13 -6.07
N ASP A 416 11.08 26.39 -6.31
CA ASP A 416 11.72 26.85 -7.54
C ASP A 416 13.25 26.85 -7.40
N TYR A 417 13.75 27.00 -6.17
CA TYR A 417 15.17 27.07 -5.84
C TYR A 417 15.54 26.17 -4.65
N GLU A 418 16.74 25.61 -4.68
CA GLU A 418 17.27 24.71 -3.63
C GLU A 418 17.23 25.34 -2.23
N TYR A 419 17.50 26.65 -2.11
CA TYR A 419 17.49 27.32 -0.82
C TYR A 419 16.11 27.27 -0.15
N GLN A 420 15.02 27.22 -0.93
CA GLN A 420 13.66 27.16 -0.39
C GLN A 420 13.39 25.81 0.28
N ILE A 421 14.10 24.75 -0.13
CA ILE A 421 14.08 23.45 0.54
C ILE A 421 14.90 23.53 1.82
N CYS A 422 16.09 24.15 1.77
CA CYS A 422 17.01 24.24 2.93
C CYS A 422 16.49 25.08 4.10
N TYR A 423 15.49 25.94 3.88
CA TYR A 423 14.88 26.75 4.95
C TYR A 423 13.69 26.08 5.63
N LYS A 424 13.21 24.95 5.08
CA LYS A 424 12.34 24.02 5.80
C LYS A 424 13.14 23.49 7.01
#